data_AF-H3K237-F1
#
_entry.id   AF-H3K237-F1
#
_cell.length_a   1.000
_cell.length_b   1.000
_cell.length_c   1.000
_cell.angle_alpha   90.00
_cell.angle_beta   90.00
_cell.angle_gamma   90.00
#
_symmetry.space_group_name_H-M   'P 1'
#
loop_
_entity.id
_entity.type
_entity.pdbx_description
1 polymer ?
#
loop_
_entity_poly.entity_id
_entity_poly.type
_entity_poly.pdbx_seq_one_letter_code
_entity_poly.pdbx_strand_id
1 'polypeptide(L)'
;IDVHYQPGHGFTSMGETKESDGRFFISDNKFSKDRFLPVGPLHAETAQLIDISGDKMKLVADHSVYSEPHDSIIVRRDIIKTRQVYNMDDFPLAVKDPKDSGVFRNGKKVTIKLISQAPTYSLREFKVKKGDEVTIILTNHDKVEDLTHGF
;
A
#
# COMPACT_ATOMS: atom_id res chain seq x y z
N ILE A 1 -24.20 -0.72 -21.78
CA ILE A 1 -23.73 -2.12 -21.81
C ILE A 1 -24.11 -2.76 -20.49
N ASP A 2 -24.27 -4.08 -20.46
CA ASP A 2 -24.51 -4.78 -19.20
C ASP A 2 -23.21 -4.90 -18.39
N VAL A 3 -23.35 -4.87 -17.07
CA VAL A 3 -22.27 -5.01 -16.09
C VAL A 3 -22.55 -6.18 -15.17
N HIS A 4 -21.52 -6.73 -14.52
CA HIS A 4 -21.59 -8.01 -13.84
C HIS A 4 -20.96 -7.95 -12.44
N TYR A 5 -21.72 -7.95 -11.37
CA TYR A 5 -23.15 -7.64 -11.26
C TYR A 5 -23.44 -6.73 -10.07
N GLN A 6 -24.60 -6.05 -10.10
CA GLN A 6 -25.03 -5.11 -9.07
C GLN A 6 -24.00 -3.98 -8.92
N PRO A 7 -23.93 -3.04 -9.89
CA PRO A 7 -23.02 -1.91 -9.80
C PRO A 7 -23.30 -1.10 -8.54
N GLY A 8 -22.24 -0.75 -7.83
CA GLY A 8 -22.22 0.27 -6.79
C GLY A 8 -21.87 1.62 -7.39
N HIS A 9 -20.68 2.13 -7.06
CA HIS A 9 -20.16 3.37 -7.65
C HIS A 9 -19.50 3.10 -9.01
N GLY A 10 -19.26 4.17 -9.76
CA GLY A 10 -18.45 4.13 -10.96
C GLY A 10 -17.68 5.43 -11.16
N PHE A 11 -16.52 5.32 -11.78
CA PHE A 11 -15.51 6.39 -11.82
C PHE A 11 -14.99 6.57 -13.22
N THR A 12 -14.79 7.81 -13.65
CA THR A 12 -14.16 8.11 -14.95
C THR A 12 -12.72 8.60 -14.76
N SER A 13 -11.86 8.36 -15.75
CA SER A 13 -10.51 8.91 -15.77
C SER A 13 -10.54 10.44 -15.67
N MET A 14 -9.87 10.99 -14.65
CA MET A 14 -9.88 12.41 -14.30
C MET A 14 -11.29 12.97 -13.99
N GLY A 15 -12.27 12.12 -13.70
CA GLY A 15 -13.70 12.44 -13.67
C GLY A 15 -14.14 13.48 -12.66
N GLU A 16 -13.47 13.55 -11.51
CA GLU A 16 -13.77 14.53 -10.44
C GLU A 16 -12.95 15.83 -10.58
N THR A 17 -12.41 16.08 -11.76
CA THR A 17 -11.59 17.26 -12.04
C THR A 17 -12.14 18.04 -13.24
N LYS A 18 -11.62 19.25 -13.46
CA LYS A 18 -11.88 20.03 -14.68
C LYS A 18 -11.21 19.43 -15.93
N GLU A 19 -10.40 18.39 -15.77
CA GLU A 19 -9.61 17.74 -16.83
C GLU A 19 -10.12 16.32 -17.13
N SER A 20 -11.41 16.05 -16.89
CA SER A 20 -12.05 14.79 -17.29
C SER A 20 -11.80 14.52 -18.78
N ASP A 21 -11.25 13.34 -19.09
CA ASP A 21 -10.72 13.04 -20.42
C ASP A 21 -11.63 12.15 -21.28
N GLY A 22 -12.70 11.61 -20.69
CA GLY A 22 -13.68 10.77 -21.37
C GLY A 22 -13.11 9.49 -21.96
N ARG A 23 -12.03 8.92 -21.39
CA ARG A 23 -11.38 7.71 -21.96
C ARG A 23 -11.83 6.41 -21.31
N PHE A 24 -11.84 6.36 -19.99
CA PHE A 24 -12.15 5.15 -19.24
C PHE A 24 -13.23 5.40 -18.20
N PHE A 25 -14.07 4.40 -18.00
CA PHE A 25 -15.02 4.28 -16.90
C PHE A 25 -14.77 2.95 -16.19
N ILE A 26 -14.77 2.95 -14.86
CA ILE A 26 -14.76 1.75 -14.04
C ILE A 26 -16.14 1.61 -13.41
N SER A 27 -16.77 0.45 -13.57
CA SER A 27 -17.98 0.06 -12.84
C SER A 27 -17.58 -0.91 -11.73
N ASP A 28 -17.72 -0.51 -10.48
CA ASP A 28 -17.43 -1.37 -9.33
C ASP A 28 -18.69 -2.14 -8.92
N ASN A 29 -18.68 -3.44 -9.18
CA ASN A 29 -19.83 -4.32 -9.03
C ASN A 29 -19.71 -5.19 -7.78
N LYS A 30 -20.82 -5.29 -7.04
CA LYS A 30 -20.86 -5.88 -5.70
C LYS A 30 -20.96 -7.40 -5.67
N PHE A 31 -21.34 -8.05 -6.77
CA PHE A 31 -21.40 -9.51 -6.85
C PHE A 31 -20.72 -10.01 -8.12
N SER A 32 -19.62 -10.75 -7.97
CA SER A 32 -18.94 -11.38 -9.11
C SER A 32 -19.62 -12.63 -9.65
N LYS A 33 -20.38 -13.37 -8.82
CA LYS A 33 -21.06 -14.61 -9.21
C LYS A 33 -20.12 -15.57 -9.99
N ASP A 34 -20.38 -15.75 -11.27
CA ASP A 34 -19.72 -16.67 -12.19
C ASP A 34 -18.62 -16.02 -13.05
N ARG A 35 -18.24 -14.76 -12.79
CA ARG A 35 -17.21 -14.04 -13.56
C ARG A 35 -15.80 -14.59 -13.37
N PHE A 36 -15.55 -15.28 -12.26
CA PHE A 36 -14.22 -15.81 -11.90
C PHE A 36 -14.29 -17.29 -11.49
N LEU A 37 -13.14 -17.94 -11.34
CA LEU A 37 -13.07 -19.29 -10.78
C LEU A 37 -13.69 -19.29 -9.36
N PRO A 38 -14.43 -20.35 -8.99
CA PRO A 38 -15.02 -20.44 -7.66
C PRO A 38 -13.93 -20.59 -6.59
N VAL A 39 -14.00 -19.77 -5.54
CA VAL A 39 -13.02 -19.73 -4.44
C VAL A 39 -13.64 -19.99 -3.06
N GLY A 40 -14.86 -20.53 -3.03
CA GLY A 40 -15.60 -20.80 -1.80
C GLY A 40 -16.74 -19.80 -1.56
N PRO A 41 -17.33 -19.78 -0.35
CA PRO A 41 -18.53 -18.98 -0.07
C PRO A 41 -18.33 -17.46 -0.18
N LEU A 42 -17.13 -16.97 0.18
CA LEU A 42 -16.78 -15.56 0.04
C LEU A 42 -16.22 -15.33 -1.37
N HIS A 43 -16.99 -14.59 -2.18
CA HIS A 43 -16.58 -14.21 -3.52
C HIS A 43 -15.86 -12.87 -3.48
N ALA A 44 -15.01 -12.60 -4.47
CA ALA A 44 -14.49 -11.26 -4.71
C ALA A 44 -15.56 -10.37 -5.37
N GLU A 45 -15.39 -9.05 -5.32
CA GLU A 45 -16.14 -8.10 -6.14
C GLU A 45 -15.57 -8.03 -7.57
N THR A 46 -16.24 -7.30 -8.47
CA THR A 46 -15.80 -7.14 -9.88
C THR A 46 -15.66 -5.67 -10.25
N ALA A 47 -14.43 -5.19 -10.42
CA ALA A 47 -14.14 -3.91 -11.04
C ALA A 47 -14.07 -4.10 -12.56
N GLN A 48 -14.99 -3.49 -13.30
CA GLN A 48 -15.05 -3.62 -14.76
C GLN A 48 -14.52 -2.35 -15.44
N LEU A 49 -13.41 -2.48 -16.17
CA LEU A 49 -12.85 -1.41 -16.99
C LEU A 49 -13.59 -1.32 -18.32
N ILE A 50 -14.12 -0.15 -18.61
CA ILE A 50 -14.94 0.14 -19.79
C ILE A 50 -14.28 1.28 -20.56
N ASP A 51 -13.97 1.03 -21.83
CA ASP A 51 -13.53 2.07 -22.77
C ASP A 51 -14.73 2.89 -23.21
N ILE A 52 -14.66 4.19 -22.97
CA ILE A 52 -15.68 5.19 -23.29
C ILE A 52 -15.16 6.26 -24.25
N SER A 53 -14.00 6.04 -24.89
CA SER A 53 -13.34 7.01 -25.76
C SER A 53 -14.02 7.25 -27.12
N GLY A 54 -14.98 6.41 -27.49
CA GLY A 54 -15.79 6.58 -28.71
C GLY A 54 -17.29 6.53 -28.42
N ASP A 55 -18.10 6.57 -29.48
CA ASP A 55 -19.57 6.70 -29.36
C ASP A 55 -20.28 5.54 -28.64
N LYS A 56 -19.61 4.39 -28.48
CA LYS A 56 -20.16 3.20 -27.81
C LYS A 56 -19.20 2.70 -26.74
N MET A 57 -19.73 2.53 -25.54
CA MET A 57 -19.01 1.88 -24.43
C MET A 57 -18.63 0.45 -24.78
N LYS A 58 -17.41 0.04 -24.43
CA LYS A 58 -16.91 -1.32 -24.62
C LYS A 58 -16.30 -1.84 -23.33
N LEU A 59 -16.80 -2.97 -22.84
CA LEU A 59 -16.14 -3.68 -21.74
C LEU A 59 -14.76 -4.17 -22.22
N VAL A 60 -13.71 -3.81 -21.49
CA VAL A 60 -12.32 -4.15 -21.83
C VAL A 60 -11.80 -5.26 -20.93
N ALA A 61 -12.08 -5.18 -19.63
CA ALA A 61 -11.57 -6.14 -18.66
C ALA A 61 -12.47 -6.24 -17.44
N ASP A 62 -12.50 -7.44 -16.85
CA ASP A 62 -13.00 -7.70 -15.50
C ASP A 62 -11.80 -7.94 -14.57
N HIS A 63 -11.81 -7.33 -13.39
CA HIS A 63 -10.81 -7.54 -12.36
C HIS A 63 -11.47 -7.94 -11.04
N SER A 64 -11.02 -9.04 -10.46
CA SER A 64 -11.41 -9.44 -9.11
C SER A 64 -10.76 -8.49 -8.11
N VAL A 65 -11.56 -7.93 -7.21
CA VAL A 65 -11.07 -7.02 -6.15
C VAL A 65 -11.55 -7.48 -4.78
N TYR A 66 -10.76 -7.18 -3.74
CA TYR A 66 -11.02 -7.52 -2.34
C TYR A 66 -10.58 -6.34 -1.46
N SER A 67 -11.25 -5.92 -0.39
CA SER A 67 -12.55 -6.29 0.18
C SER A 67 -13.57 -5.19 -0.09
N GLU A 68 -14.46 -5.39 -1.06
CA GLU A 68 -15.50 -4.44 -1.49
C GLU A 68 -15.04 -2.96 -1.54
N PRO A 69 -14.13 -2.58 -2.46
CA PRO A 69 -13.88 -1.17 -2.72
C PRO A 69 -15.19 -0.42 -2.96
N HIS A 70 -15.36 0.70 -2.26
CA HIS A 70 -16.57 1.51 -2.34
C HIS A 70 -16.43 2.63 -3.36
N ASP A 71 -15.26 3.26 -3.40
CA ASP A 71 -14.99 4.44 -4.21
C ASP A 71 -13.54 4.45 -4.71
N SER A 72 -13.28 5.14 -5.81
CA SER A 72 -11.96 5.28 -6.42
C SER A 72 -11.87 6.53 -7.28
N ILE A 73 -10.67 7.11 -7.34
CA ILE A 73 -10.35 8.16 -8.30
C ILE A 73 -9.25 7.69 -9.24
N ILE A 74 -9.34 8.12 -10.49
CA ILE A 74 -8.35 7.78 -11.52
C ILE A 74 -7.66 9.08 -11.91
N VAL A 75 -6.38 9.20 -11.57
CA VAL A 75 -5.56 10.38 -11.90
C VAL A 75 -4.50 10.03 -12.93
N ARG A 76 -4.14 11.00 -13.79
CA ARG A 76 -3.03 10.80 -14.72
C ARG A 76 -1.72 10.64 -13.97
N ARG A 77 -0.83 9.83 -14.54
CA ARG A 77 0.49 9.51 -13.96
C ARG A 77 1.35 10.76 -13.67
N ASP A 78 1.19 11.82 -14.45
CA ASP A 78 2.02 13.03 -14.39
C ASP A 78 1.66 13.96 -13.23
N ILE A 79 0.50 13.73 -12.60
CA ILE A 79 0.01 14.48 -11.44
C ILE A 79 0.71 14.01 -10.15
N ILE A 80 1.01 12.72 -10.05
CA ILE A 80 1.59 12.13 -8.84
C ILE A 80 3.09 11.96 -9.01
N LYS A 81 3.86 12.54 -8.09
CA LYS A 81 5.31 12.36 -8.00
C LYS A 81 5.64 11.67 -6.69
N THR A 82 6.07 10.41 -6.78
CA THR A 82 6.50 9.61 -5.63
C THR A 82 8.00 9.81 -5.38
N ARG A 83 8.49 9.26 -4.27
CA ARG A 83 9.92 9.15 -3.94
C ARG A 83 10.30 7.68 -3.79
N GLN A 84 11.51 7.35 -4.18
CA GLN A 84 12.04 5.98 -4.16
C GLN A 84 12.58 5.58 -2.79
N VAL A 85 13.21 6.53 -2.09
CA VAL A 85 13.81 6.33 -0.76
C VAL A 85 13.37 7.49 0.13
N TYR A 86 13.13 7.20 1.41
CA TYR A 86 12.79 8.23 2.38
C TYR A 86 14.01 9.06 2.77
N ASN A 87 13.80 10.32 3.17
CA ASN A 87 14.85 11.09 3.81
C ASN A 87 14.92 10.69 5.29
N MET A 88 16.10 10.36 5.79
CA MET A 88 16.27 9.95 7.18
C MET A 88 15.83 11.05 8.18
N ASP A 89 15.93 12.32 7.78
CA ASP A 89 15.50 13.46 8.59
C ASP A 89 13.97 13.59 8.71
N ASP A 90 13.19 12.87 7.90
CA ASP A 90 11.73 12.80 8.04
C ASP A 90 11.30 12.01 9.32
N PHE A 91 12.23 11.29 9.96
CA PHE A 91 11.97 10.43 11.11
C PHE A 91 12.72 10.92 12.36
N PRO A 92 12.04 11.57 13.32
CA PRO A 92 12.67 12.14 14.52
C PRO A 92 13.40 11.12 15.42
N LEU A 93 13.03 9.84 15.31
CA LEU A 93 13.62 8.75 16.11
C LEU A 93 14.73 7.99 15.36
N ALA A 94 15.05 8.37 14.12
CA ALA A 94 16.05 7.68 13.33
C ALA A 94 17.42 7.65 14.03
N VAL A 95 18.03 6.48 14.01
CA VAL A 95 19.39 6.24 14.49
C VAL A 95 20.34 6.61 13.33
N LYS A 96 21.04 7.75 13.45
CA LYS A 96 21.83 8.30 12.33
C LYS A 96 23.23 7.74 12.24
N ASP A 97 23.81 7.30 13.37
CA ASP A 97 25.13 6.70 13.43
C ASP A 97 25.03 5.29 14.07
N PRO A 98 25.70 4.25 13.49
CA PRO A 98 25.83 2.93 14.10
C PRO A 98 26.18 2.94 15.60
N LYS A 99 26.97 3.92 16.06
CA LYS A 99 27.39 4.07 17.46
C LYS A 99 26.23 4.41 18.41
N ASP A 100 25.14 4.98 17.89
CA ASP A 100 23.95 5.30 18.67
C ASP A 100 23.02 4.08 18.85
N SER A 101 23.37 2.94 18.25
CA SER A 101 22.69 1.67 18.48
C SER A 101 22.97 1.17 19.90
N GLY A 102 21.95 0.61 20.56
CA GLY A 102 22.12 0.15 21.94
C GLY A 102 20.82 -0.22 22.63
N VAL A 103 20.96 -0.65 23.88
CA VAL A 103 19.85 -0.97 24.79
C VAL A 103 19.81 0.07 25.89
N PHE A 104 18.74 0.86 25.93
CA PHE A 104 18.55 1.97 26.86
C PHE A 104 17.45 1.61 27.85
N ARG A 105 17.71 1.76 29.15
CA ARG A 105 16.80 1.35 30.22
C ARG A 105 16.31 2.55 31.04
N ASN A 106 15.01 2.60 31.25
CA ASN A 106 14.35 3.51 32.20
C ASN A 106 13.35 2.70 33.05
N GLY A 107 13.81 2.17 34.19
CA GLY A 107 13.04 1.24 35.00
C GLY A 107 12.70 -0.03 34.21
N LYS A 108 11.39 -0.32 34.07
CA LYS A 108 10.87 -1.44 33.26
C LYS A 108 10.76 -1.14 31.77
N LYS A 109 10.93 0.13 31.36
CA LYS A 109 10.89 0.51 29.94
C LYS A 109 12.27 0.33 29.32
N VAL A 110 12.33 -0.40 28.23
CA VAL A 110 13.57 -0.68 27.50
C VAL A 110 13.42 -0.23 26.06
N THR A 111 14.22 0.74 25.65
CA THR A 111 14.29 1.18 24.24
C THR A 111 15.52 0.58 23.60
N ILE A 112 15.33 -0.14 22.51
CA ILE A 112 16.41 -0.75 21.73
C ILE A 112 16.50 0.02 20.42
N LYS A 113 17.65 0.64 20.17
CA LYS A 113 17.94 1.35 18.93
C LYS A 113 18.82 0.48 18.06
N LEU A 114 18.38 0.27 16.82
CA LEU A 114 19.00 -0.62 15.83
C LEU A 114 19.18 0.12 14.51
N ILE A 115 20.24 -0.27 13.82
CA ILE A 115 20.42 0.02 12.40
C ILE A 115 20.39 -1.29 11.64
N SER A 116 19.77 -1.31 10.46
CA SER A 116 19.96 -2.36 9.47
C SER A 116 20.68 -1.83 8.25
N GLN A 117 21.64 -2.61 7.76
CA GLN A 117 22.23 -2.47 6.44
C GLN A 117 22.50 -3.88 5.94
N ALA A 118 21.89 -4.25 4.80
CA ALA A 118 21.83 -5.62 4.33
C ALA A 118 23.24 -6.24 4.28
N PRO A 119 23.44 -7.44 4.87
CA PRO A 119 22.45 -8.37 5.43
C PRO A 119 22.37 -8.34 6.97
N THR A 120 22.80 -7.27 7.64
CA THR A 120 23.04 -7.29 9.10
C THR A 120 22.31 -6.20 9.88
N TYR A 121 21.98 -6.53 11.13
CA TYR A 121 21.65 -5.57 12.17
C TYR A 121 22.90 -5.14 12.94
N SER A 122 22.88 -3.90 13.46
CA SER A 122 23.94 -3.37 14.33
C SER A 122 24.05 -4.11 15.66
N LEU A 123 22.92 -4.63 16.20
CA LEU A 123 22.90 -5.53 17.35
C LEU A 123 22.34 -6.89 16.94
N ARG A 124 23.10 -7.96 17.18
CA ARG A 124 22.66 -9.35 16.91
C ARG A 124 21.93 -9.99 18.08
N GLU A 125 22.17 -9.50 19.29
CA GLU A 125 21.51 -9.94 20.51
C GLU A 125 21.36 -8.76 21.48
N PHE A 126 20.30 -8.82 22.30
CA PHE A 126 20.10 -7.92 23.43
C PHE A 126 19.34 -8.66 24.53
N LYS A 127 19.62 -8.31 25.79
CA LYS A 127 19.01 -8.98 26.96
C LYS A 127 17.97 -8.07 27.61
N VAL A 128 16.77 -8.61 27.81
CA VAL A 128 15.67 -7.98 28.55
C VAL A 128 15.28 -8.83 29.76
N LYS A 129 14.56 -8.25 30.73
CA LYS A 129 14.01 -8.97 31.89
C LYS A 129 12.55 -9.32 31.63
N LYS A 130 12.08 -10.44 32.19
CA LYS A 130 10.66 -10.80 32.15
C LYS A 130 9.83 -9.64 32.73
N GLY A 131 8.86 -9.16 31.95
CA GLY A 131 7.99 -8.04 32.33
C GLY A 131 8.51 -6.64 31.97
N ASP A 132 9.63 -6.54 31.21
CA ASP A 132 10.03 -5.29 30.58
C ASP A 132 9.04 -4.89 29.47
N GLU A 133 8.75 -3.60 29.35
CA GLU A 133 8.04 -2.99 28.21
C GLU A 133 9.10 -2.58 27.17
N VAL A 134 9.14 -3.27 26.04
CA VAL A 134 10.21 -3.13 25.05
C VAL A 134 9.72 -2.32 23.85
N THR A 135 10.44 -1.25 23.52
CA THR A 135 10.28 -0.47 22.28
C THR A 135 11.50 -0.70 21.40
N ILE A 136 11.30 -1.04 20.13
CA ILE A 136 12.37 -1.23 19.17
C ILE A 136 12.27 -0.14 18.11
N ILE A 137 13.37 0.56 17.91
CA ILE A 137 13.54 1.61 16.91
C ILE A 137 14.57 1.09 15.92
N LEU A 138 14.11 0.65 14.75
CA LEU A 138 14.95 0.20 13.65
C LEU A 138 15.05 1.29 12.59
N THR A 139 16.27 1.64 12.17
CA THR A 139 16.53 2.53 11.03
C THR A 139 17.23 1.77 9.92
N ASN A 140 16.62 1.68 8.74
CA ASN A 140 17.26 1.12 7.55
C ASN A 140 18.24 2.15 6.95
N HIS A 141 19.51 1.79 6.82
CA HIS A 141 20.58 2.64 6.28
C HIS A 141 20.85 2.37 4.79
N ASP A 142 20.22 1.37 4.20
CA ASP A 142 20.35 1.15 2.76
C ASP A 142 19.73 2.30 1.96
N LYS A 143 20.46 2.70 0.92
CA LYS A 143 20.08 3.79 0.01
C LYS A 143 19.62 3.28 -1.35
N VAL A 144 19.49 1.96 -1.48
CA VAL A 144 19.03 1.29 -2.70
C VAL A 144 17.51 1.24 -2.66
N GLU A 145 16.88 1.68 -3.74
CA GLU A 145 15.43 1.56 -3.93
C GLU A 145 14.99 0.10 -3.78
N ASP A 146 13.81 -0.11 -3.18
CA ASP A 146 13.19 -1.43 -2.97
C ASP A 146 13.98 -2.40 -2.06
N LEU A 147 15.08 -1.95 -1.43
CA LEU A 147 15.81 -2.75 -0.44
C LEU A 147 15.18 -2.63 0.96
N THR A 148 13.95 -3.15 1.06
CA THR A 148 13.13 -3.09 2.28
C THR A 148 13.56 -4.14 3.30
N HIS A 149 13.65 -3.76 4.57
CA HIS A 149 13.93 -4.65 5.71
C HIS A 149 12.71 -4.75 6.64
N GLY A 150 12.67 -5.77 7.50
CA GLY A 150 11.61 -5.96 8.50
C GLY A 150 12.16 -6.54 9.81
N PHE A 151 11.48 -6.27 10.92
CA PHE A 151 11.83 -6.72 12.28
C PHE A 151 10.62 -7.37 12.95
#